data_AF-A0A524HY22-F1
#
_entry.id   AF-A0A524HY22-F1
#
_cell.length_a   1.000
_cell.length_b   1.000
_cell.length_c   1.000
_cell.angle_alpha   90.00
_cell.angle_beta   90.00
_cell.angle_gamma   90.00
#
_symmetry.space_group_name_H-M   'P 1'
#
loop_
_entity.id
_entity.type
_entity.pdbx_description
1 polymer ?
#
loop_
_entity_poly.entity_id
_entity_poly.type
_entity_poly.pdbx_seq_one_letter_code
_entity_poly.pdbx_strand_id
1 'polypeptide(L)'
;VDEQHRFGVHQRLELQGKGQKPPDVLVMTATPIPRTLQLTAYGDMEVSRLVGKPPGRRPVTTRVLPADRLEEVVGALRRAIADNARAYWVCPAIEESEQSDLAAAEERAAMLGAILGPIVGLVHGRMKGPQRDAEMARFRSGETKILVATTVIEVGVDVPEANIMVVEHAERFGLAQLHQLRGRVGRGHTQSTCLLVYHPPIGPTAKERLTALREHDDSFVIAEEDLRLRGAGELLGVKQSGMPEFHFADIAQHGELIAAARDDARLLLQQDPQLKSARGEALRILLYLFEREEAVRYLRSG
;
A
#
# COMPACT_ATOMS: atom_id res chain seq x y z
N VAL A 1 11.99 -10.43 7.48
CA VAL A 1 11.19 -9.30 8.04
C VAL A 1 9.97 -9.09 7.15
N ASP A 2 8.78 -9.06 7.73
CA ASP A 2 7.52 -8.86 7.00
C ASP A 2 6.99 -7.43 7.23
N GLU A 3 6.37 -6.83 6.21
CA GLU A 3 5.92 -5.44 6.15
C GLU A 3 6.99 -4.39 6.50
N GLN A 4 8.08 -4.41 5.73
CA GLN A 4 9.28 -3.58 5.93
C GLN A 4 9.05 -2.09 6.14
N HIS A 5 8.00 -1.48 5.57
CA HIS A 5 7.74 -0.05 5.74
C HIS A 5 7.64 0.37 7.22
N ARG A 6 7.43 -0.59 8.14
CA ARG A 6 7.44 -0.39 9.60
C ARG A 6 8.82 -0.48 10.27
N PHE A 7 9.84 -0.95 9.56
CA PHE A 7 11.20 -1.16 10.05
C PHE A 7 12.20 -0.24 9.33
N GLY A 8 12.84 0.65 10.09
CA GLY A 8 13.79 1.64 9.57
C GLY A 8 15.17 1.05 9.23
N VAL A 9 15.99 1.82 8.51
CA VAL A 9 17.37 1.43 8.12
C VAL A 9 18.22 1.09 9.35
N HIS A 10 18.15 1.90 10.41
CA HIS A 10 18.92 1.70 11.64
C HIS A 10 18.63 0.36 12.34
N GLN A 11 17.36 -0.07 12.40
CA GLN A 11 16.99 -1.33 13.03
C GLN A 11 17.57 -2.54 12.28
N ARG A 12 17.76 -2.43 10.95
CA ARG A 12 18.44 -3.45 10.14
C ARG A 12 19.93 -3.50 10.42
N LEU A 13 20.58 -2.35 10.53
CA LEU A 13 22.00 -2.26 10.88
C LEU A 13 22.26 -2.82 12.28
N GLU A 14 21.37 -2.55 13.24
CA GLU A 14 21.43 -3.16 14.57
C GLU A 14 21.25 -4.69 14.53
N LEU A 15 20.34 -5.20 13.69
CA LEU A 15 20.18 -6.65 13.48
C LEU A 15 21.43 -7.29 12.88
N GLN A 16 22.06 -6.64 11.91
CA GLN A 16 23.31 -7.11 11.31
C GLN A 16 24.48 -7.09 12.30
N GLY A 17 24.55 -6.07 13.16
CA GLY A 17 25.58 -5.92 14.19
C GLY A 17 25.49 -6.90 15.37
N LYS A 18 24.41 -7.67 15.51
CA LYS A 18 24.24 -8.67 16.58
C LYS A 18 24.97 -9.98 16.32
N GLY A 19 25.40 -10.25 15.09
CA GLY A 19 26.11 -11.49 14.72
C GLY A 19 27.62 -11.30 14.61
N GLN A 20 28.40 -12.32 14.96
CA GLN A 20 29.84 -12.37 14.63
C GLN A 20 30.08 -12.41 13.10
N LYS A 21 29.10 -12.94 12.37
CA LYS A 21 28.95 -12.78 10.92
C LYS A 21 27.59 -12.13 10.66
N PRO A 22 27.48 -11.23 9.68
CA PRO A 22 26.19 -10.67 9.29
C PRO A 22 25.23 -11.81 8.87
N PRO A 23 23.99 -11.86 9.40
CA PRO A 23 23.01 -12.85 8.97
C PRO A 23 22.46 -12.51 7.58
N ASP A 24 22.04 -13.53 6.84
CA ASP A 24 21.24 -13.34 5.62
C ASP A 24 19.87 -12.73 5.98
N VAL A 25 19.51 -11.61 5.35
CA VAL A 25 18.27 -10.89 5.63
C VAL A 25 17.33 -10.95 4.44
N LEU A 26 16.25 -11.72 4.55
CA LEU A 26 15.13 -11.69 3.62
C LEU A 26 14.06 -10.70 4.11
N VAL A 27 13.67 -9.79 3.23
CA VAL A 27 12.63 -8.81 3.51
C VAL A 27 11.48 -8.93 2.51
N MET A 28 10.25 -8.90 3.01
CA MET A 28 9.03 -9.04 2.22
C MET A 28 8.07 -7.88 2.53
N THR A 29 7.31 -7.46 1.52
CA THR A 29 6.20 -6.53 1.71
C THR A 29 5.11 -6.80 0.68
N ALA A 30 3.86 -6.65 1.11
CA ALA A 30 2.70 -6.75 0.22
C ALA A 30 2.48 -5.46 -0.59
N THR A 31 3.01 -4.33 -0.12
CA THR A 31 2.93 -3.05 -0.83
C THR A 31 4.16 -2.92 -1.71
N PRO A 32 4.02 -2.93 -3.04
CA PRO A 32 5.17 -2.86 -3.92
C PRO A 32 5.93 -1.56 -3.67
N ILE A 33 7.24 -1.68 -3.55
CA ILE A 33 8.12 -0.53 -3.46
C ILE A 33 8.28 0.01 -4.88
N PRO A 34 8.09 1.33 -5.13
CA PRO A 34 8.38 1.93 -6.42
C PRO A 34 9.80 1.57 -6.86
N ARG A 35 9.98 1.24 -8.15
CA ARG A 35 11.31 1.02 -8.74
C ARG A 35 12.20 2.21 -8.42
N THR A 36 11.69 3.43 -8.50
CA THR A 36 12.50 4.62 -8.26
C THR A 36 13.04 4.70 -6.83
N LEU A 37 12.26 4.25 -5.84
CA LEU A 37 12.73 4.09 -4.45
C LEU A 37 13.69 2.91 -4.27
N GLN A 38 13.46 1.80 -4.97
CA GLN A 38 14.40 0.66 -4.95
C GLN A 38 15.80 1.08 -5.40
N LEU A 39 15.90 1.92 -6.42
CA LEU A 39 17.16 2.39 -6.98
C LEU A 39 17.95 3.31 -6.03
N THR A 40 17.26 4.10 -5.21
CA THR A 40 17.87 5.16 -4.40
C THR A 40 18.07 4.78 -2.95
N ALA A 41 17.08 4.12 -2.34
CA ALA A 41 17.05 3.84 -0.90
C ALA A 41 17.47 2.41 -0.55
N TYR A 42 17.36 1.49 -1.51
CA TYR A 42 17.59 0.07 -1.31
C TYR A 42 18.59 -0.51 -2.32
N GLY A 43 19.47 0.33 -2.86
CA GLY A 43 20.47 -0.07 -3.86
C GLY A 43 21.51 -1.07 -3.34
N ASP A 44 21.60 -1.23 -2.01
CA ASP A 44 22.41 -2.22 -1.29
C ASP A 44 21.77 -3.62 -1.24
N MET A 45 20.52 -3.77 -1.68
CA MET A 45 19.78 -5.03 -1.64
C MET A 45 19.50 -5.58 -3.04
N GLU A 46 19.64 -6.89 -3.20
CA GLU A 46 19.07 -7.59 -4.34
C GLU A 46 17.55 -7.68 -4.21
N VAL A 47 16.83 -7.31 -5.26
CA VAL A 47 15.37 -7.27 -5.27
C VAL A 47 14.83 -8.39 -6.16
N SER A 48 14.10 -9.33 -5.56
CA SER A 48 13.28 -10.29 -6.29
C SER A 48 11.84 -9.78 -6.39
N ARG A 49 11.28 -9.79 -7.60
CA ARG A 49 9.92 -9.32 -7.87
C ARG A 49 9.02 -10.50 -8.22
N LEU A 50 7.95 -10.67 -7.45
CA LEU A 50 6.88 -11.60 -7.78
C LEU A 50 5.82 -10.86 -8.61
N VAL A 51 5.81 -11.14 -9.90
CA VAL A 51 4.87 -10.53 -10.86
C VAL A 51 3.72 -11.49 -11.18
N GLY A 52 2.56 -10.91 -11.49
CA GLY A 52 1.37 -11.67 -11.84
C GLY A 52 0.59 -12.20 -10.63
N LYS A 53 -0.63 -12.64 -10.90
CA LYS A 53 -1.53 -13.24 -9.91
C LYS A 53 -1.42 -14.77 -10.01
N PRO A 54 -1.63 -15.52 -8.90
CA PRO A 54 -1.78 -16.97 -8.98
C PRO A 54 -2.84 -17.38 -10.03
N PRO A 55 -2.67 -18.54 -10.68
CA PRO A 55 -3.60 -19.02 -11.70
C PRO A 55 -5.05 -19.02 -11.19
N GLY A 56 -5.99 -18.61 -12.05
CA GLY A 56 -7.42 -18.63 -11.74
C GLY A 56 -7.98 -17.38 -11.06
N ARG A 57 -7.14 -16.39 -10.70
CA ARG A 57 -7.60 -15.08 -10.22
C ARG A 57 -7.96 -14.16 -11.38
N ARG A 58 -9.14 -13.54 -11.31
CA ARG A 58 -9.59 -12.53 -12.29
C ARG A 58 -9.24 -11.11 -11.83
N PRO A 59 -8.97 -10.17 -12.75
CA PRO A 59 -8.82 -8.76 -12.42
C PRO A 59 -10.05 -8.20 -11.67
N VAL A 60 -9.84 -7.31 -10.72
CA VAL A 60 -10.95 -6.69 -9.97
C VAL A 60 -11.48 -5.52 -10.78
N THR A 61 -12.77 -5.54 -11.14
CA THR A 61 -13.41 -4.42 -11.82
C THR A 61 -13.57 -3.26 -10.84
N THR A 62 -12.88 -2.15 -11.09
CA THR A 62 -12.91 -0.99 -10.20
C THR A 62 -13.79 0.10 -10.80
N ARG A 63 -14.70 0.68 -10.03
CA ARG A 63 -15.55 1.82 -10.43
C ARG A 63 -15.46 2.94 -9.39
N VAL A 64 -15.50 4.18 -9.87
CA VAL A 64 -15.49 5.38 -9.04
C VAL A 64 -16.85 6.05 -9.21
N LEU A 65 -17.56 6.29 -8.11
CA LEU A 65 -18.94 6.80 -8.11
C LEU A 65 -19.11 7.89 -7.04
N PRO A 66 -19.87 8.95 -7.32
CA PRO A 66 -20.26 9.91 -6.29
C PRO A 66 -21.28 9.31 -5.31
N ALA A 67 -21.32 9.84 -4.10
CA ALA A 67 -22.15 9.34 -3.00
C ALA A 67 -23.66 9.53 -3.21
N ASP A 68 -24.10 10.40 -4.12
CA ASP A 68 -25.50 10.50 -4.56
C ASP A 68 -26.02 9.19 -5.19
N ARG A 69 -25.13 8.37 -5.75
CA ARG A 69 -25.46 7.05 -6.34
C ARG A 69 -25.41 5.91 -5.33
N LEU A 70 -25.34 6.19 -4.04
CA LEU A 70 -25.25 5.17 -3.00
C LEU A 70 -26.45 4.22 -3.00
N GLU A 71 -27.65 4.71 -3.28
CA GLU A 71 -28.84 3.87 -3.41
C GLU A 71 -28.69 2.82 -4.52
N GLU A 72 -28.06 3.18 -5.64
CA GLU A 72 -27.77 2.23 -6.72
C GLU A 72 -26.78 1.16 -6.28
N VAL A 73 -25.78 1.53 -5.47
CA VAL A 73 -24.81 0.59 -4.87
C VAL A 73 -25.52 -0.39 -3.96
N VAL A 74 -26.41 0.08 -3.09
CA VAL A 74 -27.20 -0.77 -2.18
C VAL A 74 -28.12 -1.70 -2.97
N GLY A 75 -28.76 -1.20 -4.04
CA GLY A 75 -29.58 -2.01 -4.95
C GLY A 75 -28.77 -3.10 -5.67
N ALA A 76 -27.55 -2.78 -6.10
CA ALA A 76 -26.62 -3.73 -6.70
C ALA A 76 -26.14 -4.79 -5.71
N LEU A 77 -25.83 -4.40 -4.47
CA LEU A 77 -25.48 -5.32 -3.38
C LEU A 77 -26.62 -6.30 -3.10
N ARG A 78 -27.87 -5.82 -3.01
CA ARG A 78 -29.03 -6.68 -2.79
C ARG A 78 -29.13 -7.79 -3.83
N ARG A 79 -28.95 -7.46 -5.12
CA ARG A 79 -28.95 -8.45 -6.21
C ARG A 79 -27.79 -9.43 -6.09
N ALA A 80 -26.58 -8.93 -5.88
CA ALA A 80 -25.41 -9.79 -5.77
C ALA A 80 -25.48 -10.76 -4.59
N ILE A 81 -26.01 -10.31 -3.44
CA ILE A 81 -26.19 -11.15 -2.25
C ILE A 81 -27.22 -12.26 -2.50
N ALA A 82 -28.26 -12.00 -3.30
CA ALA A 82 -29.19 -13.03 -3.73
C ALA A 82 -28.49 -14.13 -4.56
N ASP A 83 -27.43 -13.77 -5.29
CA ASP A 83 -26.53 -14.69 -6.00
C ASP A 83 -25.38 -15.21 -5.11
N ASN A 84 -25.58 -15.21 -3.79
CA ASN A 84 -24.65 -15.71 -2.77
C ASN A 84 -23.29 -14.98 -2.68
N ALA A 85 -23.20 -13.75 -3.20
CA ALA A 85 -22.06 -12.88 -2.99
C ALA A 85 -21.96 -12.42 -1.53
N ARG A 86 -20.74 -12.05 -1.12
CA ARG A 86 -20.50 -11.31 0.13
C ARG A 86 -19.76 -10.02 -0.16
N ALA A 87 -19.97 -9.02 0.69
CA ALA A 87 -19.40 -7.70 0.50
C ALA A 87 -18.68 -7.19 1.75
N TYR A 88 -17.55 -6.54 1.53
CA TYR A 88 -16.94 -5.64 2.50
C TYR A 88 -17.43 -4.22 2.24
N TRP A 89 -17.75 -3.52 3.32
CA TRP A 89 -18.15 -2.13 3.30
C TRP A 89 -17.26 -1.35 4.25
N VAL A 90 -16.38 -0.50 3.71
CA VAL A 90 -15.34 0.18 4.46
C VAL A 90 -15.67 1.65 4.64
N CYS A 91 -15.75 2.08 5.88
CA CYS A 91 -15.90 3.48 6.28
C CYS A 91 -14.53 4.03 6.72
N PRO A 92 -14.17 5.26 6.35
CA PRO A 92 -12.92 5.88 6.79
C PRO A 92 -12.93 6.09 8.30
N ALA A 93 -11.73 6.00 8.88
CA ALA A 93 -11.44 6.56 10.19
C ALA A 93 -10.85 7.98 10.01
N ILE A 94 -11.30 8.93 10.80
CA ILE A 94 -10.80 10.30 10.93
C ILE A 94 -9.84 10.31 12.11
N GLU A 95 -8.56 10.58 11.83
CA GLU A 95 -7.48 10.58 12.82
C GLU A 95 -7.72 11.50 14.02
N GLU A 96 -8.57 12.53 13.88
CA GLU A 96 -8.88 13.50 14.93
C GLU A 96 -10.00 13.05 15.90
N SER A 97 -10.82 12.05 15.55
CA SER A 97 -11.91 11.58 16.42
C SER A 97 -12.35 10.14 16.15
N GLU A 98 -11.68 9.20 16.81
CA GLU A 98 -12.10 7.80 16.82
C GLU A 98 -13.56 7.58 17.31
N GLN A 99 -14.12 8.50 18.11
CA GLN A 99 -15.54 8.43 18.50
C GLN A 99 -16.46 8.70 17.31
N SER A 100 -16.11 9.64 16.44
CA SER A 100 -16.88 9.94 15.23
C SER A 100 -16.87 8.79 14.23
N ASP A 101 -15.77 8.06 14.14
CA ASP A 101 -15.60 6.99 13.15
C ASP A 101 -16.43 5.76 13.45
N LEU A 102 -16.48 5.40 14.74
CA LEU A 102 -17.33 4.33 15.23
C LEU A 102 -18.79 4.66 14.99
N ALA A 103 -19.19 5.89 15.30
CA ALA A 103 -20.55 6.36 15.04
C ALA A 103 -20.90 6.24 13.55
N ALA A 104 -19.99 6.61 12.64
CA ALA A 104 -20.23 6.50 11.21
C ALA A 104 -20.38 5.04 10.72
N ALA A 105 -19.56 4.12 11.21
CA ALA A 105 -19.66 2.70 10.86
C ALA A 105 -20.89 2.03 11.48
N GLU A 106 -21.23 2.35 12.73
CA GLU A 106 -22.44 1.89 13.42
C GLU A 106 -23.71 2.40 12.73
N GLU A 107 -23.77 3.68 12.41
CA GLU A 107 -24.87 4.29 11.68
C GLU A 107 -25.04 3.64 10.30
N ARG A 108 -23.92 3.41 9.60
CA ARG A 108 -23.96 2.72 8.30
C ARG A 108 -24.44 1.28 8.42
N ALA A 109 -23.97 0.53 9.41
CA ALA A 109 -24.43 -0.83 9.66
C ALA A 109 -25.92 -0.87 10.00
N ALA A 110 -26.42 0.07 10.82
CA ALA A 110 -27.83 0.19 11.15
C ALA A 110 -28.69 0.54 9.92
N MET A 111 -28.26 1.50 9.10
CA MET A 111 -28.93 1.88 7.85
C MET A 111 -29.01 0.68 6.89
N LEU A 112 -27.90 0.01 6.63
CA LEU A 112 -27.87 -1.16 5.75
C LEU A 112 -28.70 -2.31 6.34
N GLY A 113 -28.66 -2.51 7.65
CA GLY A 113 -29.48 -3.50 8.35
C GLY A 113 -30.98 -3.24 8.20
N ALA A 114 -31.42 -1.98 8.25
CA ALA A 114 -32.81 -1.61 8.00
C ALA A 114 -33.26 -1.90 6.56
N ILE A 115 -32.36 -1.81 5.58
CA ILE A 115 -32.67 -1.95 4.14
C ILE A 115 -32.51 -3.39 3.63
N LEU A 116 -31.55 -4.14 4.20
CA LEU A 116 -31.12 -5.46 3.73
C LEU A 116 -31.39 -6.57 4.74
N GLY A 117 -31.79 -6.24 5.98
CA GLY A 117 -32.13 -7.19 7.03
C GLY A 117 -30.92 -7.67 7.84
N PRO A 118 -31.07 -8.76 8.62
CA PRO A 118 -30.11 -9.23 9.63
C PRO A 118 -28.85 -9.92 9.04
N ILE A 119 -28.49 -9.57 7.80
CA ILE A 119 -27.32 -10.11 7.07
C ILE A 119 -26.12 -9.13 7.07
N VAL A 120 -26.24 -8.03 7.81
CA VAL A 120 -25.21 -7.00 7.96
C VAL A 120 -24.56 -7.16 9.33
N GLY A 121 -23.23 -7.23 9.34
CA GLY A 121 -22.40 -7.26 10.53
C GLY A 121 -21.47 -6.04 10.58
N LEU A 122 -20.90 -5.79 11.75
CA LEU A 122 -20.04 -4.64 12.02
C LEU A 122 -18.75 -5.11 12.70
N VAL A 123 -17.61 -4.61 12.22
CA VAL A 123 -16.30 -4.82 12.85
C VAL A 123 -15.55 -3.50 12.95
N HIS A 124 -15.08 -3.14 14.15
CA HIS A 124 -14.27 -1.94 14.34
C HIS A 124 -13.20 -2.13 15.42
N GLY A 125 -12.17 -1.29 15.43
CA GLY A 125 -11.00 -1.44 16.30
C GLY A 125 -11.28 -1.44 17.81
N ARG A 126 -12.38 -0.84 18.27
CA ARG A 126 -12.79 -0.88 19.70
C ARG A 126 -13.52 -2.15 20.14
N MET A 127 -13.84 -3.08 19.23
CA MET A 127 -14.48 -4.33 19.62
C MET A 127 -13.51 -5.20 20.43
N LYS A 128 -14.02 -5.86 21.47
CA LYS A 128 -13.22 -6.84 22.21
C LYS A 128 -12.92 -8.02 21.27
N GLY A 129 -11.70 -8.57 21.38
CA GLY A 129 -11.25 -9.71 20.55
C GLY A 129 -12.30 -10.81 20.35
N PRO A 130 -12.94 -11.34 21.41
CA PRO A 130 -13.97 -12.36 21.27
C PRO A 130 -15.20 -11.95 20.44
N GLN A 131 -15.64 -10.68 20.55
CA GLN A 131 -16.79 -10.17 19.79
C GLN A 131 -16.44 -10.02 18.32
N ARG A 132 -15.26 -9.46 18.04
CA ARG A 132 -14.74 -9.35 16.68
C ARG A 132 -14.60 -10.72 16.03
N ASP A 133 -14.01 -11.68 16.74
CA ASP A 133 -13.77 -13.02 16.22
C ASP A 133 -15.10 -13.75 15.94
N ALA A 134 -16.14 -13.52 16.75
CA ALA A 134 -17.49 -14.02 16.52
C ALA A 134 -18.13 -13.40 15.25
N GLU A 135 -18.06 -12.08 15.07
CA GLU A 135 -18.58 -11.43 13.85
C GLU A 135 -17.82 -11.89 12.60
N MET A 136 -16.50 -12.05 12.69
CA MET A 136 -15.70 -12.61 11.61
C MET A 136 -16.06 -14.07 11.31
N ALA A 137 -16.36 -14.88 12.32
CA ALA A 137 -16.82 -16.26 12.14
C ALA A 137 -18.17 -16.30 11.42
N ARG A 138 -19.12 -15.43 11.80
CA ARG A 138 -20.43 -15.30 11.13
C ARG A 138 -20.29 -14.86 9.67
N PHE A 139 -19.36 -13.95 9.39
CA PHE A 139 -19.07 -13.55 8.01
C PHE A 139 -18.42 -14.66 7.19
N ARG A 140 -17.55 -15.49 7.79
CA ARG A 140 -16.96 -16.68 7.16
C ARG A 140 -17.97 -17.79 6.92
N SER A 141 -18.86 -18.07 7.88
CA SER A 141 -19.93 -19.07 7.72
C SER A 141 -20.98 -18.62 6.69
N GLY A 142 -21.08 -17.31 6.44
CA GLY A 142 -22.01 -16.72 5.49
C GLY A 142 -23.38 -16.40 6.08
N GLU A 143 -23.51 -16.48 7.41
CA GLU A 143 -24.64 -15.92 8.17
C GLU A 143 -24.71 -14.40 7.97
N THR A 144 -23.55 -13.74 8.02
CA THR A 144 -23.39 -12.34 7.62
C THR A 144 -22.93 -12.29 6.17
N LYS A 145 -23.62 -11.50 5.33
CA LYS A 145 -23.30 -11.30 3.91
C LYS A 145 -22.60 -9.98 3.64
N ILE A 146 -22.81 -8.98 4.49
CA ILE A 146 -22.14 -7.68 4.40
C ILE A 146 -21.42 -7.40 5.70
N LEU A 147 -20.12 -7.12 5.63
CA LEU A 147 -19.33 -6.71 6.78
C LEU A 147 -18.97 -5.23 6.66
N VAL A 148 -19.57 -4.40 7.51
CA VAL A 148 -19.20 -2.99 7.66
C VAL A 148 -17.99 -2.89 8.58
N ALA A 149 -16.98 -2.13 8.18
CA ALA A 149 -15.78 -1.95 8.99
C ALA A 149 -15.18 -0.55 8.90
N THR A 150 -14.57 -0.08 10.00
CA THR A 150 -13.68 1.09 9.98
C THR A 150 -12.30 0.72 9.45
N THR A 151 -11.54 1.72 9.00
CA THR A 151 -10.16 1.50 8.58
C THR A 151 -9.16 1.52 9.71
N VAL A 152 -7.99 0.94 9.40
CA VAL A 152 -6.94 0.47 10.29
C VAL A 152 -7.16 -1.00 10.66
N ILE A 153 -6.63 -1.85 9.77
CA ILE A 153 -6.13 -3.20 10.03
C ILE A 153 -7.08 -4.06 10.86
N GLU A 154 -7.99 -4.80 10.19
CA GLU A 154 -8.33 -6.16 10.65
C GLU A 154 -9.17 -7.03 9.72
N VAL A 155 -9.24 -6.75 8.42
CA VAL A 155 -9.72 -7.78 7.49
C VAL A 155 -8.55 -8.67 7.05
N GLY A 156 -7.88 -9.27 8.03
CA GLY A 156 -6.88 -10.34 7.88
C GLY A 156 -7.52 -11.69 7.51
N VAL A 157 -8.76 -11.65 7.02
CA VAL A 157 -9.57 -12.82 6.78
C VAL A 157 -9.81 -12.97 5.29
N ASP A 158 -9.29 -14.06 4.76
CA ASP A 158 -9.54 -14.49 3.39
C ASP A 158 -10.93 -15.15 3.31
N VAL A 159 -11.89 -14.51 2.66
CA VAL A 159 -13.20 -15.08 2.34
C VAL A 159 -13.35 -15.09 0.81
N PRO A 160 -13.16 -16.23 0.13
CA PRO A 160 -13.21 -16.31 -1.33
C PRO A 160 -14.53 -15.84 -1.94
N GLU A 161 -15.65 -16.00 -1.22
CA GLU A 161 -17.00 -15.56 -1.61
C GLU A 161 -17.21 -14.05 -1.45
N ALA A 162 -16.32 -13.36 -0.73
CA ALA A 162 -16.33 -11.90 -0.63
C ALA A 162 -15.72 -11.28 -1.89
N ASN A 163 -16.56 -11.11 -2.90
CA ASN A 163 -16.17 -10.59 -4.22
C ASN A 163 -16.55 -9.13 -4.44
N ILE A 164 -17.15 -8.45 -3.45
CA ILE A 164 -17.49 -7.02 -3.54
C ILE A 164 -16.77 -6.25 -2.44
N MET A 165 -16.10 -5.17 -2.82
CA MET A 165 -15.51 -4.18 -1.93
C MET A 165 -16.20 -2.84 -2.17
N VAL A 166 -16.76 -2.22 -1.14
CA VAL A 166 -17.27 -0.85 -1.17
C VAL A 166 -16.40 -0.03 -0.23
N VAL A 167 -15.78 1.02 -0.74
CA VAL A 167 -15.00 1.97 0.06
C VAL A 167 -15.72 3.31 0.01
N GLU A 168 -16.31 3.70 1.13
CA GLU A 168 -16.89 5.03 1.28
C GLU A 168 -15.84 6.07 1.56
N HIS A 169 -16.14 7.31 1.20
CA HIS A 169 -15.20 8.43 1.33
C HIS A 169 -13.82 8.06 0.76
N ALA A 170 -13.83 7.43 -0.41
CA ALA A 170 -12.62 6.92 -1.05
C ALA A 170 -11.56 8.03 -1.24
N GLU A 171 -11.98 9.30 -1.34
CA GLU A 171 -11.11 10.48 -1.43
C GLU A 171 -10.17 10.67 -0.23
N ARG A 172 -10.51 10.11 0.93
CA ARG A 172 -9.74 10.25 2.19
C ARG A 172 -8.59 9.26 2.29
N PHE A 173 -8.60 8.17 1.53
CA PHE A 173 -7.61 7.10 1.64
C PHE A 173 -6.42 7.26 0.71
N GLY A 174 -5.20 7.06 1.20
CA GLY A 174 -4.00 7.00 0.35
C GLY A 174 -4.11 5.92 -0.74
N LEU A 175 -3.43 6.10 -1.88
CA LEU A 175 -3.54 5.17 -3.02
C LEU A 175 -3.11 3.75 -2.62
N ALA A 176 -2.03 3.62 -1.84
CA ALA A 176 -1.58 2.36 -1.29
C ALA A 176 -2.64 1.67 -0.39
N GLN A 177 -3.35 2.43 0.46
CA GLN A 177 -4.40 1.88 1.32
C GLN A 177 -5.58 1.37 0.48
N LEU A 178 -6.02 2.16 -0.50
CA LEU A 178 -7.06 1.74 -1.44
C LEU A 178 -6.67 0.48 -2.22
N HIS A 179 -5.41 0.39 -2.63
CA HIS A 179 -4.87 -0.79 -3.30
C HIS A 179 -4.91 -2.03 -2.39
N GLN A 180 -4.51 -1.89 -1.13
CA GLN A 180 -4.58 -2.97 -0.14
C GLN A 180 -6.02 -3.42 0.10
N LEU A 181 -6.98 -2.48 0.20
CA LEU A 181 -8.41 -2.80 0.35
C LEU A 181 -8.93 -3.55 -0.88
N ARG A 182 -8.63 -3.06 -2.10
CA ARG A 182 -8.97 -3.76 -3.35
C ARG A 182 -8.43 -5.20 -3.39
N GLY A 183 -7.21 -5.42 -2.88
CA GLY A 183 -6.58 -6.74 -2.81
C GLY A 183 -7.22 -7.72 -1.80
N ARG A 184 -8.18 -7.27 -0.98
CA ARG A 184 -8.95 -8.15 -0.08
C ARG A 184 -10.05 -8.93 -0.82
N VAL A 185 -10.43 -8.49 -2.02
CA VAL A 185 -11.36 -9.20 -2.91
C VAL A 185 -10.59 -9.79 -4.12
N GLY A 186 -11.24 -10.62 -4.93
CA GLY A 186 -10.60 -11.24 -6.10
C GLY A 186 -9.73 -12.46 -5.80
N ARG A 187 -9.99 -13.13 -4.67
CA ARG A 187 -9.26 -14.34 -4.25
C ARG A 187 -9.86 -15.64 -4.78
N GLY A 188 -11.16 -15.64 -5.10
CA GLY A 188 -11.84 -16.74 -5.78
C GLY A 188 -11.86 -16.63 -7.31
N HIS A 189 -12.61 -17.52 -7.96
CA HIS A 189 -12.80 -17.53 -9.43
C HIS A 189 -13.89 -16.57 -9.93
N THR A 190 -14.73 -16.08 -9.02
CA THR A 190 -15.83 -15.16 -9.34
C THR A 190 -15.28 -13.77 -9.66
N GLN A 191 -15.88 -13.11 -10.65
CA GLN A 191 -15.56 -11.72 -10.95
C GLN A 191 -15.78 -10.86 -9.71
N SER A 192 -14.74 -10.11 -9.31
CA SER A 192 -14.79 -9.24 -8.15
C SER A 192 -14.90 -7.79 -8.56
N THR A 193 -15.58 -6.99 -7.74
CA THR A 193 -15.85 -5.57 -7.99
C THR A 193 -15.40 -4.73 -6.81
N CYS A 194 -14.69 -3.63 -7.08
CA CYS A 194 -14.34 -2.61 -6.10
C CYS A 194 -15.05 -1.30 -6.47
N LEU A 195 -15.87 -0.80 -5.55
CA LEU A 195 -16.64 0.44 -5.69
C LEU A 195 -16.03 1.50 -4.78
N LEU A 196 -15.44 2.51 -5.39
CA LEU A 196 -14.87 3.67 -4.70
C LEU A 196 -15.91 4.78 -4.69
N VAL A 197 -16.56 4.98 -3.55
CA VAL A 197 -17.60 5.99 -3.37
C VAL A 197 -16.97 7.25 -2.80
N TYR A 198 -17.08 8.37 -3.51
CA TYR A 198 -16.52 9.65 -3.08
C TYR A 198 -17.59 10.69 -2.78
N HIS A 199 -17.27 11.64 -1.90
CA HIS A 199 -18.16 12.75 -1.57
C HIS A 199 -17.64 14.05 -2.19
N PRO A 200 -18.40 14.72 -3.08
CA PRO A 200 -18.04 16.03 -3.58
C PRO A 200 -18.03 17.11 -2.48
N PRO A 201 -17.19 18.16 -2.59
CA PRO A 201 -16.18 18.35 -3.63
C PRO A 201 -14.93 17.50 -3.38
N ILE A 202 -14.28 17.02 -4.45
CA ILE A 202 -12.98 16.34 -4.38
C ILE A 202 -11.88 17.18 -5.01
N GLY A 203 -10.72 17.23 -4.36
CA GLY A 203 -9.53 17.91 -4.88
C GLY A 203 -8.90 17.16 -6.07
N PRO A 204 -8.03 17.83 -6.85
CA PRO A 204 -7.38 17.25 -8.03
C PRO A 204 -6.55 16.00 -7.68
N THR A 205 -5.77 16.04 -6.60
CA THR A 205 -4.97 14.88 -6.13
C THR A 205 -5.82 13.67 -5.76
N ALA A 206 -6.98 13.88 -5.11
CA ALA A 206 -7.91 12.80 -4.81
C ALA A 206 -8.50 12.21 -6.10
N LYS A 207 -8.86 13.06 -7.07
CA LYS A 207 -9.35 12.62 -8.37
C LYS A 207 -8.31 11.80 -9.14
N GLU A 208 -7.06 12.24 -9.21
CA GLU A 208 -5.97 11.51 -9.85
C GLU A 208 -5.76 10.14 -9.19
N ARG A 209 -5.67 10.09 -7.86
CA ARG A 209 -5.54 8.85 -7.08
C ARG A 209 -6.68 7.84 -7.34
N LEU A 210 -7.93 8.29 -7.30
CA LEU A 210 -9.08 7.41 -7.60
C LEU A 210 -9.06 6.92 -9.05
N THR A 211 -8.61 7.77 -9.98
CA THR A 211 -8.46 7.44 -11.40
C THR A 211 -7.36 6.41 -11.63
N ALA A 212 -6.20 6.60 -11.00
CA ALA A 212 -5.09 5.66 -11.06
C ALA A 212 -5.48 4.24 -10.60
N LEU A 213 -6.21 4.13 -9.48
CA LEU A 213 -6.66 2.81 -9.00
C LEU A 213 -7.70 2.17 -9.92
N ARG A 214 -8.51 2.99 -10.61
CA ARG A 214 -9.49 2.52 -11.59
C ARG A 214 -8.82 1.97 -12.85
N GLU A 215 -7.76 2.63 -13.31
CA GLU A 215 -7.11 2.34 -14.60
C GLU A 215 -6.04 1.26 -14.52
N HIS A 216 -5.40 1.10 -13.36
CA HIS A 216 -4.29 0.17 -13.19
C HIS A 216 -4.63 -0.97 -12.21
N ASP A 217 -4.42 -2.21 -12.63
CA ASP A 217 -4.46 -3.39 -11.74
C ASP A 217 -3.04 -3.80 -11.28
N ASP A 218 -2.00 -3.33 -11.97
CA ASP A 218 -0.60 -3.60 -11.64
C ASP A 218 -0.16 -2.81 -10.41
N SER A 219 0.17 -3.55 -9.36
CA SER A 219 0.61 -3.02 -8.08
C SER A 219 1.85 -2.12 -8.20
N PHE A 220 2.79 -2.40 -9.12
CA PHE A 220 4.00 -1.59 -9.31
C PHE A 220 3.71 -0.24 -9.96
N VAL A 221 2.80 -0.21 -10.93
CA VAL A 221 2.34 1.05 -11.54
C VAL A 221 1.67 1.93 -10.48
N ILE A 222 0.82 1.31 -9.64
CA ILE A 222 0.16 1.99 -8.53
C ILE A 222 1.17 2.55 -7.52
N ALA A 223 2.26 1.82 -7.25
CA ALA A 223 3.30 2.29 -6.34
C ALA A 223 4.06 3.50 -6.90
N GLU A 224 4.46 3.49 -8.19
CA GLU A 224 5.08 4.66 -8.83
C GLU A 224 4.14 5.86 -8.82
N GLU A 225 2.85 5.64 -9.09
CA GLU A 225 1.87 6.70 -9.09
C GLU A 225 1.61 7.26 -7.67
N ASP A 226 1.63 6.41 -6.63
CA ASP A 226 1.56 6.85 -5.22
C ASP A 226 2.77 7.71 -4.84
N LEU A 227 3.98 7.34 -5.29
CA LEU A 227 5.20 8.14 -5.14
C LEU A 227 5.11 9.48 -5.87
N ARG A 228 4.59 9.48 -7.10
CA ARG A 228 4.40 10.70 -7.90
C ARG A 228 3.40 11.64 -7.24
N LEU A 229 2.26 11.12 -6.78
CA LEU A 229 1.16 11.92 -6.22
C LEU A 229 1.46 12.50 -4.84
N ARG A 230 2.20 11.77 -4.00
CA ARG A 230 2.60 12.26 -2.67
C ARG A 230 3.85 13.13 -2.69
N GLY A 231 4.66 13.01 -3.75
CA GLY A 231 6.03 13.49 -3.75
C GLY A 231 6.92 12.65 -2.81
N ALA A 232 8.23 12.70 -3.02
CA ALA A 232 9.19 11.91 -2.24
C ALA A 232 9.21 12.24 -0.73
N GLY A 233 8.68 13.40 -0.32
CA GLY A 233 8.77 13.93 1.04
C GLY A 233 7.74 13.41 2.06
N GLU A 234 6.54 12.99 1.64
CA GLU A 234 5.45 12.58 2.55
C GLU A 234 5.26 11.06 2.70
N LEU A 235 5.88 10.25 1.85
CA LEU A 235 5.65 8.80 1.80
C LEU A 235 5.94 8.04 3.10
N LEU A 236 6.71 8.64 4.00
CA LEU A 236 7.21 7.99 5.22
C LEU A 236 7.16 8.99 6.37
N GLY A 237 5.95 9.32 6.82
CA GLY A 237 5.71 10.19 7.98
C GLY A 237 6.77 9.98 9.06
N VAL A 238 7.42 11.09 9.44
CA VAL A 238 8.70 11.17 10.16
C VAL A 238 9.89 10.83 9.27
N LYS A 239 10.67 11.86 8.90
CA LYS A 239 12.12 11.80 8.58
C LYS A 239 12.70 10.42 8.89
N GLN A 240 12.59 9.47 7.96
CA GLN A 240 13.17 8.16 8.20
C GLN A 240 14.68 8.38 8.17
N SER A 241 15.29 8.25 9.33
CA SER A 241 16.72 8.19 9.50
C SER A 241 17.26 7.08 8.59
N GLY A 242 17.81 7.48 7.45
CA GLY A 242 18.37 6.58 6.44
C GLY A 242 18.00 6.86 4.98
N MET A 243 16.97 7.66 4.67
CA MET A 243 16.71 8.06 3.28
C MET A 243 17.71 9.14 2.85
N PRO A 244 18.37 9.01 1.68
CA PRO A 244 19.24 10.07 1.19
C PRO A 244 18.45 11.35 0.94
N GLU A 245 18.77 12.44 1.64
CA GLU A 245 18.33 13.76 1.20
C GLU A 245 19.03 14.08 -0.13
N PHE A 246 18.26 14.10 -1.20
CA PHE A 246 18.75 14.51 -2.50
C PHE A 246 18.76 16.04 -2.57
N HIS A 247 19.93 16.63 -2.72
CA HIS A 247 20.08 18.09 -2.82
C HIS A 247 19.57 18.65 -4.16
N PHE A 248 19.62 17.83 -5.22
CA PHE A 248 19.34 18.26 -6.60
C PHE A 248 18.30 17.39 -7.31
N ALA A 249 17.95 16.23 -6.75
CA ALA A 249 17.10 15.26 -7.41
C ALA A 249 15.78 15.09 -6.66
N ASP A 250 14.67 15.19 -7.38
CA ASP A 250 13.38 14.73 -6.87
C ASP A 250 13.17 13.29 -7.32
N ILE A 251 13.09 12.36 -6.37
CA ILE A 251 12.88 10.93 -6.65
C ILE A 251 11.56 10.71 -7.40
N ALA A 252 10.54 11.52 -7.17
CA ALA A 252 9.25 11.39 -7.84
C ALA A 252 9.29 11.87 -9.31
N GLN A 253 10.17 12.81 -9.64
CA GLN A 253 10.22 13.43 -10.97
C GLN A 253 11.39 12.93 -11.83
N HIS A 254 12.50 12.53 -11.21
CA HIS A 254 13.77 12.23 -11.91
C HIS A 254 14.08 10.73 -11.98
N GLY A 255 13.07 9.86 -11.99
CA GLY A 255 13.27 8.41 -11.93
C GLY A 255 14.15 7.84 -13.04
N GLU A 256 14.02 8.35 -14.28
CA GLU A 256 14.87 7.93 -15.40
C GLU A 256 16.33 8.38 -15.23
N LEU A 257 16.55 9.60 -14.75
CA LEU A 257 17.90 10.13 -14.48
C LEU A 257 18.58 9.36 -13.34
N ILE A 258 17.82 8.98 -12.32
CA ILE A 258 18.31 8.15 -11.21
C ILE A 258 18.75 6.78 -11.71
N ALA A 259 17.98 6.16 -12.62
CA ALA A 259 18.36 4.88 -13.22
C ALA A 259 19.67 5.00 -14.02
N ALA A 260 19.78 6.04 -14.86
CA ALA A 260 21.00 6.31 -15.63
C ALA A 260 22.21 6.57 -14.72
N ALA A 261 22.04 7.37 -13.66
CA ALA A 261 23.10 7.66 -12.69
C ALA A 261 23.60 6.40 -11.98
N ARG A 262 22.69 5.49 -11.62
CA ARG A 262 23.06 4.20 -11.00
C ARG A 262 23.85 3.32 -11.96
N ASP A 263 23.41 3.23 -13.21
CA ASP A 263 24.05 2.37 -14.21
C ASP A 263 25.46 2.91 -14.56
N ASP A 264 25.62 4.23 -14.61
CA ASP A 264 26.92 4.90 -14.76
C ASP A 264 27.84 4.68 -13.54
N ALA A 265 27.32 4.79 -12.32
CA ALA A 265 28.08 4.49 -11.11
C ALA A 265 28.55 3.03 -11.08
N ARG A 266 27.70 2.08 -11.50
CA ARG A 266 28.07 0.66 -11.63
C ARG A 266 29.15 0.43 -12.67
N LEU A 267 29.02 1.03 -13.84
CA LEU A 267 30.03 0.93 -14.90
C LEU A 267 31.39 1.45 -14.41
N LEU A 268 31.39 2.58 -13.72
CA LEU A 268 32.59 3.16 -13.17
C LEU A 268 33.25 2.26 -12.13
N LEU A 269 32.48 1.69 -11.20
CA LEU A 269 33.03 0.77 -10.19
C LEU A 269 33.56 -0.54 -10.79
N GLN A 270 33.01 -1.00 -11.92
CA GLN A 270 33.54 -2.16 -12.65
C GLN A 270 34.88 -1.84 -13.32
N GLN A 271 35.04 -0.62 -13.86
CA GLN A 271 36.24 -0.20 -14.58
C GLN A 271 37.35 0.32 -13.64
N ASP A 272 36.97 0.98 -12.56
CA ASP A 272 37.84 1.61 -11.58
C ASP A 272 37.37 1.33 -10.14
N PRO A 273 37.49 0.08 -9.65
CA PRO A 273 37.00 -0.31 -8.33
C PRO A 273 37.64 0.48 -7.17
N GLN A 274 38.83 1.02 -7.39
CA GLN A 274 39.60 1.77 -6.39
C GLN A 274 39.44 3.29 -6.52
N LEU A 275 38.63 3.77 -7.48
CA LEU A 275 38.40 5.19 -7.74
C LEU A 275 39.71 5.98 -7.89
N LYS A 276 40.64 5.47 -8.71
CA LYS A 276 41.98 6.02 -8.96
C LYS A 276 42.11 6.82 -10.26
N SER A 277 41.16 6.67 -11.18
CA SER A 277 41.11 7.50 -12.38
C SER A 277 40.79 8.95 -12.00
N ALA A 278 41.07 9.91 -12.90
CA ALA A 278 40.70 11.30 -12.68
C ALA A 278 39.19 11.48 -12.37
N ARG A 279 38.34 10.63 -12.98
CA ARG A 279 36.90 10.57 -12.72
C ARG A 279 36.59 9.97 -11.34
N GLY A 280 37.29 8.91 -10.94
CA GLY A 280 37.19 8.30 -9.62
C GLY A 280 37.60 9.27 -8.50
N GLU A 281 38.68 10.02 -8.69
CA GLU A 281 39.13 11.06 -7.75
C GLU A 281 38.08 12.17 -7.59
N ALA A 282 37.51 12.65 -8.70
CA ALA A 282 36.42 13.63 -8.66
C ALA A 282 35.19 13.11 -7.89
N LEU A 283 34.84 11.83 -8.06
CA LEU A 283 33.77 11.20 -7.29
C LEU A 283 34.08 11.09 -5.80
N ARG A 284 35.34 10.82 -5.41
CA ARG A 284 35.73 10.80 -3.99
C ARG A 284 35.58 12.17 -3.35
N ILE A 285 35.90 13.23 -4.09
CA ILE A 285 35.66 14.61 -3.64
C ILE A 285 34.17 14.86 -3.45
N LEU A 286 33.32 14.42 -4.38
CA LEU A 286 31.86 14.55 -4.22
C LEU A 286 31.38 13.74 -3.00
N LEU A 287 31.78 12.48 -2.84
CA LEU A 287 31.38 11.67 -1.68
C LEU A 287 31.80 12.31 -0.35
N TYR A 288 32.97 12.98 -0.30
CA TYR A 288 33.40 13.78 0.84
C TYR A 288 32.47 14.97 1.08
N LEU A 289 32.22 15.79 0.04
CA LEU A 289 31.40 17.00 0.15
C LEU A 289 29.94 16.73 0.52
N PHE A 290 29.39 15.58 0.13
CA PHE A 290 28.02 15.15 0.48
C PHE A 290 27.95 14.30 1.76
N GLU A 291 29.03 14.23 2.54
CA GLU A 291 29.10 13.48 3.80
C GLU A 291 28.76 11.97 3.63
N ARG A 292 29.11 11.40 2.48
CA ARG A 292 28.89 9.98 2.12
C ARG A 292 30.17 9.14 2.23
N GLU A 293 31.13 9.53 3.06
CA GLU A 293 32.40 8.82 3.21
C GLU A 293 32.24 7.35 3.64
N GLU A 294 31.19 7.02 4.39
CA GLU A 294 30.89 5.64 4.78
C GLU A 294 30.64 4.74 3.55
N ALA A 295 30.06 5.28 2.47
CA ALA A 295 29.86 4.54 1.21
C ALA A 295 31.18 4.01 0.64
N VAL A 296 32.30 4.73 0.81
CA VAL A 296 33.64 4.31 0.37
C VAL A 296 34.16 3.13 1.19
N ARG A 297 33.75 2.99 2.46
CA ARG A 297 34.10 1.84 3.29
C ARG A 297 33.38 0.57 2.81
N TYR A 298 32.13 0.69 2.39
CA TYR A 298 31.34 -0.43 1.86
C TYR A 298 31.84 -0.97 0.52
N LEU A 299 32.42 -0.12 -0.33
CA LEU A 299 33.07 -0.54 -1.59
C LEU A 299 34.27 -1.48 -1.38
N ARG A 300 34.86 -1.50 -0.18
CA ARG A 300 36.01 -2.36 0.16
C ARG A 300 35.62 -3.70 0.78
N SER A 301 34.35 -3.87 1.15
CA SER A 301 33.83 -5.07 1.85
C SER A 301 33.09 -6.05 0.94
N GLY A 302 33.00 -5.77 -0.37
CA GLY A 302 32.46 -6.66 -1.40
C GLY A 302 33.56 -7.32 -2.22
#